data_AF-A0A514WVN5-F1
#
_entry.id   AF-A0A514WVN5-F1
#
_cell.length_a   1.000
_cell.length_b   1.000
_cell.length_c   1.000
_cell.angle_alpha   90.00
_cell.angle_beta   90.00
_cell.angle_gamma   90.00
#
_symmetry.space_group_name_H-M   'P 1'
#
loop_
_entity.id
_entity.type
_entity.pdbx_description
1 polymer ?
#
loop_
_entity_poly.entity_id
_entity_poly.type
_entity_poly.pdbx_seq_one_letter_code
_entity_poly.pdbx_strand_id
1 'polypeptide(L)'
;MKKLVMFALFVICPLISFAGPEDHTPGAVYIANDTAVPYYLLELKFDTATLSPDHDSLTLEARYGNLFGQFPVTFTSRHNEDRLNFKAEKTLFNRWTATCGFAEKAVAYIAGEEAYGEVNPKYLEIVVVYTSAQNACAADSVQTKAITYRLNQ
;
A
#
# COMPACT_ATOMS: atom_id res chain seq x y z
N MET A 1 59.73 36.47 -13.81
CA MET A 1 58.48 36.24 -14.57
C MET A 1 58.31 34.75 -14.80
N LYS A 2 57.08 34.24 -14.58
CA LYS A 2 56.55 32.91 -14.96
C LYS A 2 57.16 31.70 -14.24
N LYS A 3 56.37 31.12 -13.32
CA LYS A 3 55.99 29.69 -13.23
C LYS A 3 55.34 29.45 -11.86
N LEU A 4 54.08 29.85 -11.74
CA LEU A 4 53.27 29.60 -10.54
C LEU A 4 51.82 29.41 -10.98
N VAL A 5 51.60 28.43 -11.87
CA VAL A 5 50.27 27.99 -12.29
C VAL A 5 50.39 26.51 -12.60
N MET A 6 50.00 25.65 -11.65
CA MET A 6 49.44 24.30 -11.86
C MET A 6 49.45 23.55 -10.53
N PHE A 7 48.62 23.94 -9.56
CA PHE A 7 48.34 23.07 -8.41
C PHE A 7 46.93 23.25 -7.81
N ALA A 8 45.99 23.81 -8.57
CA ALA A 8 44.65 24.11 -8.06
C ALA A 8 43.55 23.72 -9.04
N LEU A 9 43.61 22.52 -9.61
CA LEU A 9 42.52 22.03 -10.48
C LEU A 9 42.22 20.53 -10.33
N PHE A 10 42.45 19.96 -9.14
CA PHE A 10 42.09 18.55 -8.85
C PHE A 10 41.26 18.35 -7.58
N VAL A 11 40.76 19.43 -6.94
CA VAL A 11 40.07 19.33 -5.63
C VAL A 11 38.59 19.73 -5.71
N ILE A 12 37.99 19.84 -6.91
CA ILE A 12 36.58 20.26 -7.06
C ILE A 12 35.78 19.37 -8.02
N CYS A 13 36.09 18.07 -8.06
CA CYS A 13 35.05 17.12 -8.44
C CYS A 13 34.29 16.77 -7.15
N PRO A 14 33.08 17.31 -6.90
CA PRO A 14 32.21 16.66 -5.94
C PRO A 14 32.09 15.21 -6.40
N LEU A 15 32.41 14.29 -5.51
CA LEU A 15 32.06 12.89 -5.66
C LEU A 15 30.56 12.85 -5.92
N ILE A 16 30.18 12.74 -7.20
CA ILE A 16 28.83 12.37 -7.58
C ILE A 16 28.76 10.91 -7.16
N SER A 17 28.42 10.70 -5.90
CA SER A 17 28.01 9.40 -5.42
C SER A 17 26.74 9.09 -6.21
N PHE A 18 26.91 8.40 -7.32
CA PHE A 18 25.82 7.66 -7.92
C PHE A 18 25.46 6.60 -6.89
N ALA A 19 24.57 6.94 -5.97
CA ALA A 19 23.77 5.94 -5.31
C ALA A 19 23.18 5.11 -6.44
N GLY A 20 23.63 3.85 -6.55
CA GLY A 20 23.03 2.88 -7.46
C GLY A 20 21.52 2.81 -7.17
N PRO A 21 20.72 2.19 -8.05
CA PRO A 21 19.32 1.93 -7.73
C PRO A 21 19.31 1.23 -6.36
N GLU A 22 18.84 1.95 -5.33
CA GLU A 22 18.76 1.39 -3.99
C GLU A 22 17.81 0.20 -4.12
N ASP A 23 18.32 -1.02 -3.91
CA ASP A 23 17.51 -2.23 -3.82
C ASP A 23 16.58 -2.07 -2.62
N HIS A 24 15.47 -1.39 -2.86
CA HIS A 24 14.50 -1.06 -1.85
C HIS A 24 13.61 -2.29 -1.66
N THR A 25 13.91 -3.05 -0.61
CA THR A 25 13.02 -4.11 -0.14
C THR A 25 11.78 -3.47 0.48
N PRO A 26 10.56 -3.77 0.02
CA PRO A 26 9.34 -3.28 0.65
C PRO A 26 9.28 -3.70 2.12
N GLY A 27 8.77 -2.84 2.99
CA GLY A 27 8.66 -3.13 4.42
C GLY A 27 7.70 -4.29 4.73
N ALA A 28 6.60 -4.41 3.99
CA ALA A 28 5.64 -5.50 4.09
C ALA A 28 5.14 -5.93 2.70
N VAL A 29 5.19 -7.25 2.45
CA VAL A 29 4.64 -7.87 1.24
C VAL A 29 3.55 -8.85 1.65
N TYR A 30 2.36 -8.63 1.13
CA TYR A 30 1.17 -9.42 1.39
C TYR A 30 0.79 -10.20 0.14
N ILE A 31 0.73 -11.53 0.21
CA ILE A 31 0.39 -12.39 -0.93
C ILE A 31 -1.06 -12.86 -0.80
N ALA A 32 -1.79 -12.83 -1.92
CA ALA A 32 -3.14 -13.36 -1.99
C ALA A 32 -3.16 -14.86 -1.68
N ASN A 33 -4.08 -15.32 -0.82
CA ASN A 33 -4.25 -16.74 -0.53
C ASN A 33 -4.82 -17.56 -1.69
N ASP A 34 -5.21 -16.91 -2.78
CA ASP A 34 -5.86 -17.50 -3.94
C ASP A 34 -5.19 -16.98 -5.22
N THR A 35 -4.77 -17.90 -6.09
CA THR A 35 -4.06 -17.58 -7.34
C THR A 35 -5.01 -17.14 -8.46
N ALA A 36 -6.32 -17.36 -8.33
CA ALA A 36 -7.34 -16.89 -9.27
C ALA A 36 -7.75 -15.44 -8.94
N VAL A 37 -6.79 -14.53 -8.97
CA VAL A 37 -6.98 -13.08 -8.81
C VAL A 37 -6.24 -12.34 -9.92
N PRO A 38 -6.65 -11.10 -10.28
CA PRO A 38 -5.90 -10.30 -11.25
C PRO A 38 -4.43 -10.16 -10.83
N TYR A 39 -3.52 -10.19 -11.80
CA TYR A 39 -2.07 -10.20 -11.51
C TYR A 39 -1.61 -9.03 -10.64
N TYR A 40 -2.24 -7.86 -10.82
CA TYR A 40 -1.93 -6.63 -10.07
C TYR A 40 -2.49 -6.64 -8.63
N LEU A 41 -3.25 -7.68 -8.25
CA LEU A 41 -3.74 -7.98 -6.90
C LEU A 41 -3.12 -9.27 -6.33
N LEU A 42 -2.12 -9.87 -6.98
CA LEU A 42 -1.44 -11.06 -6.41
C LEU A 42 -0.64 -10.70 -5.16
N GLU A 43 -0.06 -9.50 -5.15
CA GLU A 43 0.75 -9.00 -4.05
C GLU A 43 0.30 -7.59 -3.69
N LEU A 44 0.20 -7.29 -2.40
CA LEU A 44 0.04 -5.94 -1.87
C LEU A 44 1.30 -5.53 -1.13
N LYS A 45 1.81 -4.33 -1.41
CA LYS A 45 3.09 -3.86 -0.88
C LYS A 45 2.98 -2.47 -0.31
N PHE A 46 3.57 -2.28 0.87
CA PHE A 46 3.77 -0.99 1.53
C PHE A 46 4.94 -1.09 2.52
N ASP A 47 5.43 0.04 2.99
CA ASP A 47 6.62 0.13 3.84
C ASP A 47 6.27 0.38 5.29
N THR A 48 5.35 1.31 5.52
CA THR A 48 4.94 1.73 6.87
C THR A 48 3.42 1.83 6.95
N ALA A 49 2.92 1.65 8.17
CA ALA A 49 1.52 1.84 8.53
C ALA A 49 1.47 2.75 9.75
N THR A 50 0.69 3.82 9.67
CA THR A 50 0.57 4.81 10.74
C THR A 50 -0.90 5.19 10.90
N LEU A 51 -1.41 5.14 12.13
CA LEU A 51 -2.73 5.65 12.45
C LEU A 51 -2.63 7.15 12.74
N SER A 52 -3.59 7.95 12.26
CA SER A 52 -3.61 9.37 12.57
C SER A 52 -3.83 9.61 14.07
N PRO A 53 -3.36 10.73 14.65
CA PRO A 53 -3.51 11.00 16.09
C PRO A 53 -4.96 11.06 16.60
N ASP A 54 -5.91 11.38 15.71
CA ASP A 54 -7.35 11.37 15.97
C ASP A 54 -8.02 10.02 15.65
N HIS A 55 -7.24 9.06 15.14
CA HIS A 55 -7.66 7.73 14.73
C HIS A 55 -8.77 7.73 13.66
N ASP A 56 -8.81 8.77 12.82
CA ASP A 56 -9.77 8.90 11.72
C ASP A 56 -9.29 8.27 10.41
N SER A 57 -7.99 7.98 10.30
CA SER A 57 -7.37 7.48 9.08
C SER A 57 -6.13 6.62 9.36
N LEU A 58 -6.00 5.53 8.62
CA LEU A 58 -4.78 4.74 8.50
C LEU A 58 -4.02 5.21 7.26
N THR A 59 -2.78 5.62 7.42
CA THR A 59 -1.88 5.94 6.31
C THR A 59 -0.94 4.77 6.06
N LEU A 60 -0.95 4.27 4.82
CA LEU A 60 0.05 3.33 4.33
C LEU A 60 0.99 4.06 3.37
N GLU A 61 2.28 4.07 3.66
CA GLU A 61 3.28 4.67 2.77
C GLU A 61 4.03 3.57 2.03
N ALA A 62 4.34 3.83 0.76
CA ALA A 62 5.11 2.90 -0.07
C ALA A 62 5.99 3.69 -1.05
N ARG A 63 7.30 3.43 -1.05
CA ARG A 63 8.21 3.91 -2.09
C ARG A 63 8.02 3.11 -3.38
N TYR A 64 7.78 1.80 -3.24
CA TYR A 64 7.51 0.87 -4.34
C TYR A 64 6.41 -0.12 -3.93
N GLY A 65 5.15 0.29 -4.06
CA GLY A 65 4.00 -0.55 -3.71
C GLY A 65 2.70 -0.13 -4.38
N ASN A 66 1.71 -1.01 -4.33
CA ASN A 66 0.37 -0.82 -4.91
C ASN A 66 -0.72 -0.60 -3.85
N LEU A 67 -0.39 -0.73 -2.56
CA LEU A 67 -1.30 -0.47 -1.45
C LEU A 67 -0.81 0.74 -0.64
N PHE A 68 -1.21 1.94 -1.03
CA PHE A 68 -0.72 3.16 -0.40
C PHE A 68 -1.79 4.26 -0.28
N GLY A 69 -1.46 5.28 0.52
CA GLY A 69 -2.27 6.45 0.82
C GLY A 69 -3.13 6.28 2.07
N GLN A 70 -4.11 7.16 2.21
CA GLN A 70 -4.99 7.20 3.38
C GLN A 70 -6.22 6.30 3.22
N PHE A 71 -6.53 5.56 4.27
CA PHE A 71 -7.67 4.67 4.43
C PHE A 71 -8.51 5.22 5.59
N PRO A 72 -9.69 5.82 5.32
CA PRO A 72 -10.60 6.24 6.36
C PRO A 72 -10.91 5.10 7.34
N VAL A 73 -10.80 5.40 8.63
CA VAL A 73 -11.15 4.49 9.72
C VAL A 73 -12.67 4.51 9.87
N THR A 74 -13.29 3.34 9.76
CA THR A 74 -14.75 3.17 9.89
C THR A 74 -15.15 2.68 11.27
N PHE A 75 -14.20 2.15 12.04
CA PHE A 75 -14.45 1.63 13.36
C PHE A 75 -13.19 1.68 14.23
N THR A 76 -13.36 2.04 15.49
CA THR A 76 -12.34 1.90 16.53
C THR A 76 -12.92 1.24 17.76
N SER A 77 -12.09 0.49 18.48
CA SER A 77 -12.45 -0.11 19.77
C SER A 77 -11.23 -0.11 20.68
N ARG A 78 -11.32 0.64 21.78
CA ARG A 78 -10.27 0.72 22.77
C ARG A 78 -10.26 -0.54 23.64
N HIS A 79 -9.12 -1.23 23.70
CA HIS A 79 -8.93 -2.35 24.61
C HIS A 79 -8.41 -1.86 25.97
N ASN A 80 -7.43 -0.94 25.98
CA ASN A 80 -6.94 -0.24 27.16
C ASN A 80 -6.33 1.13 26.78
N GLU A 81 -5.59 1.78 27.70
CA GLU A 81 -4.97 3.09 27.44
C GLU A 81 -3.96 3.05 26.27
N ASP A 82 -3.23 1.93 26.14
CA ASP A 82 -2.13 1.75 25.19
C ASP A 82 -2.51 0.97 23.93
N ARG A 83 -3.72 0.40 23.86
CA ARG A 83 -4.14 -0.51 22.78
C ARG A 83 -5.50 -0.16 22.20
N LEU A 84 -5.53 0.05 20.89
CA LEU A 84 -6.70 0.42 20.12
C LEU A 84 -6.83 -0.44 18.87
N ASN A 85 -7.92 -1.20 18.78
CA ASN A 85 -8.28 -1.89 17.55
C ASN A 85 -8.92 -0.92 16.57
N PHE A 86 -8.64 -1.07 15.29
CA PHE A 86 -9.26 -0.26 14.23
C PHE A 86 -9.65 -1.10 13.03
N LYS A 87 -10.58 -0.57 12.24
CA LYS A 87 -10.88 -1.02 10.87
C LYS A 87 -10.89 0.19 9.95
N ALA A 88 -10.23 0.06 8.81
CA ALA A 88 -10.15 1.09 7.79
C ALA A 88 -10.49 0.50 6.43
N GLU A 89 -11.01 1.32 5.53
CA GLU A 89 -11.36 0.88 4.18
C GLU A 89 -11.03 1.93 3.13
N LYS A 90 -10.74 1.48 1.90
CA LYS A 90 -10.48 2.36 0.77
C LYS A 90 -10.81 1.67 -0.54
N THR A 91 -11.42 2.40 -1.47
CA THR A 91 -11.49 1.97 -2.87
C THR A 91 -10.11 2.12 -3.51
N LEU A 92 -9.49 1.02 -3.92
CA LEU A 92 -8.18 1.02 -4.58
C LEU A 92 -8.31 1.52 -6.02
N PHE A 93 -9.34 1.04 -6.72
CA PHE A 93 -9.74 1.53 -8.03
C PHE A 93 -11.21 1.22 -8.26
N ASN A 94 -11.83 2.02 -9.13
CA ASN A 94 -13.19 1.82 -9.58
C ASN A 94 -13.29 2.18 -11.07
N ARG A 95 -13.40 1.16 -11.90
CA ARG A 95 -13.62 1.24 -13.35
C ARG A 95 -15.01 0.74 -13.69
N TRP A 96 -16.00 1.18 -12.94
CA TRP A 96 -17.41 0.95 -13.24
C TRP A 96 -17.93 2.14 -14.05
N THR A 97 -17.82 2.07 -15.37
CA THR A 97 -18.35 3.10 -16.26
C THR A 97 -19.84 2.86 -16.52
N ALA A 98 -20.58 3.92 -16.86
CA ALA A 98 -22.00 3.82 -17.23
C ALA A 98 -22.24 3.16 -18.60
N THR A 99 -21.18 2.74 -19.29
CA THR A 99 -21.23 2.06 -20.58
C THR A 99 -21.26 0.55 -20.41
N CYS A 100 -21.98 -0.15 -21.28
CA CYS A 100 -21.96 -1.61 -21.30
C CYS A 100 -20.58 -2.09 -21.78
N GLY A 101 -19.88 -2.85 -20.93
CA GLY A 101 -18.53 -3.32 -21.19
C GLY A 101 -17.89 -3.91 -19.94
N PHE A 102 -16.59 -4.20 -20.03
CA PHE A 102 -15.83 -4.68 -18.88
C PHE A 102 -15.79 -3.62 -17.78
N ALA A 103 -16.09 -4.03 -16.56
CA ALA A 103 -16.00 -3.19 -15.37
C ALA A 103 -15.31 -3.93 -14.24
N GLU A 104 -14.60 -3.19 -13.40
CA GLU A 104 -13.94 -3.73 -12.22
C GLU A 104 -13.86 -2.72 -11.08
N LYS A 105 -13.91 -3.21 -9.85
CA LYS A 105 -13.79 -2.42 -8.63
C LYS A 105 -13.06 -3.25 -7.58
N ALA A 106 -12.14 -2.62 -6.87
CA ALA A 106 -11.49 -3.22 -5.71
C ALA A 106 -11.62 -2.30 -4.49
N VAL A 107 -12.08 -2.87 -3.39
CA VAL A 107 -12.14 -2.19 -2.08
C VAL A 107 -11.29 -2.97 -1.10
N ALA A 108 -10.31 -2.31 -0.52
CA ALA A 108 -9.48 -2.87 0.54
C ALA A 108 -10.11 -2.57 1.90
N TYR A 109 -10.12 -3.59 2.74
CA TYR A 109 -10.50 -3.57 4.14
C TYR A 109 -9.29 -3.99 4.95
N ILE A 110 -8.92 -3.16 5.91
CA ILE A 110 -7.76 -3.37 6.77
C ILE A 110 -8.23 -3.35 8.21
N ALA A 111 -7.94 -4.41 8.95
CA ALA A 111 -8.11 -4.45 10.40
C ALA A 111 -6.75 -4.58 11.06
N GLY A 112 -6.62 -3.99 12.25
CA GLY A 112 -5.36 -4.03 13.00
C GLY A 112 -5.52 -3.50 14.40
N GLU A 113 -4.38 -3.43 15.08
CA GLU A 113 -4.25 -2.86 16.41
C GLU A 113 -3.10 -1.85 16.40
N GLU A 114 -3.35 -0.67 16.98
CA GLU A 114 -2.30 0.23 17.44
C GLU A 114 -1.95 -0.17 18.88
N ALA A 115 -0.67 -0.43 19.13
CA ALA A 115 -0.15 -0.75 20.45
C ALA A 115 1.03 0.17 20.77
N TYR A 116 0.95 0.86 21.91
CA TYR A 116 1.97 1.82 22.36
C TYR A 116 2.23 2.95 21.33
N GLY A 117 1.19 3.37 20.60
CA GLY A 117 1.26 4.42 19.58
C GLY A 117 1.85 3.98 18.24
N GLU A 118 2.03 2.68 18.03
CA GLU A 118 2.57 2.12 16.78
C GLU A 118 1.61 1.10 16.16
N VAL A 119 1.46 1.14 14.84
CA VAL A 119 0.77 0.12 14.06
C VAL A 119 1.83 -0.79 13.44
N ASN A 120 1.91 -2.05 13.88
CA ASN A 120 2.86 -2.99 13.32
C ASN A 120 2.27 -3.64 12.05
N PRO A 121 2.90 -3.46 10.87
CA PRO A 121 2.43 -4.05 9.62
C PRO A 121 2.27 -5.57 9.66
N LYS A 122 2.94 -6.29 10.57
CA LYS A 122 2.85 -7.75 10.67
C LYS A 122 1.52 -8.27 11.21
N TYR A 123 0.77 -7.43 11.93
CA TYR A 123 -0.49 -7.80 12.57
C TYR A 123 -1.71 -7.24 11.84
N LEU A 124 -1.51 -6.67 10.64
CA LEU A 124 -2.64 -6.20 9.83
C LEU A 124 -3.32 -7.38 9.13
N GLU A 125 -4.63 -7.39 9.21
CA GLU A 125 -5.49 -8.25 8.42
C GLU A 125 -5.96 -7.47 7.20
N ILE A 126 -5.60 -7.93 6.00
CA ILE A 126 -5.95 -7.27 4.75
C ILE A 126 -6.85 -8.17 3.93
N VAL A 127 -8.02 -7.64 3.58
CA VAL A 127 -8.98 -8.27 2.67
C VAL A 127 -9.31 -7.30 1.55
N VAL A 128 -9.21 -7.74 0.30
CA VAL A 128 -9.70 -6.97 -0.85
C VAL A 128 -10.96 -7.62 -1.39
N VAL A 129 -12.06 -6.89 -1.40
CA VAL A 129 -13.26 -7.28 -2.15
C VAL A 129 -13.08 -6.80 -3.59
N TYR A 130 -12.86 -7.76 -4.48
CA TYR A 130 -12.77 -7.53 -5.92
C TYR A 130 -14.11 -7.89 -6.57
N THR A 131 -14.67 -6.95 -7.30
CA THR A 131 -15.86 -7.15 -8.13
C THR A 131 -15.49 -6.88 -9.58
N SER A 132 -15.89 -7.78 -10.48
CA SER A 132 -15.70 -7.63 -11.92
C SER A 132 -16.98 -7.98 -12.67
N ALA A 133 -17.14 -7.42 -13.86
CA ALA A 133 -18.20 -7.78 -14.79
C ALA A 133 -17.64 -7.77 -16.21
N GLN A 134 -17.91 -8.83 -16.99
CA GLN A 134 -17.58 -8.81 -18.42
C GLN A 134 -18.50 -7.84 -19.19
N ASN A 135 -19.72 -7.65 -18.68
CA ASN A 135 -20.68 -6.67 -19.18
C ASN A 135 -21.38 -5.98 -18.01
N ALA A 136 -20.98 -4.75 -17.68
CA ALA A 136 -21.51 -3.96 -16.58
C ALA A 136 -23.04 -3.74 -16.61
N CYS A 137 -23.69 -3.93 -17.76
CA CYS A 137 -25.15 -3.82 -17.94
C CYS A 137 -25.91 -5.13 -17.65
N ALA A 138 -25.21 -6.26 -17.51
CA ALA A 138 -25.78 -7.58 -17.34
C ALA A 138 -25.41 -8.12 -15.95
N ALA A 139 -26.40 -8.15 -15.05
CA ALA A 139 -26.20 -8.50 -13.64
C ALA A 139 -25.65 -9.92 -13.42
N ASP A 140 -25.99 -10.84 -14.31
CA ASP A 140 -25.50 -12.22 -14.35
C ASP A 140 -24.01 -12.34 -14.69
N SER A 141 -23.41 -11.29 -15.25
CA SER A 141 -21.97 -11.25 -15.53
C SER A 141 -21.12 -10.73 -14.36
N VAL A 142 -21.76 -10.27 -13.27
CA VAL A 142 -21.08 -9.71 -12.10
C VAL A 142 -20.56 -10.83 -11.21
N GLN A 143 -19.26 -10.80 -10.94
CA GLN A 143 -18.57 -11.70 -10.02
C GLN A 143 -17.93 -10.90 -8.91
N THR A 144 -18.19 -11.27 -7.67
CA THR A 144 -17.57 -10.67 -6.47
C THR A 144 -16.81 -11.74 -5.70
N LYS A 145 -15.60 -11.39 -5.26
CA LYS A 145 -14.72 -12.27 -4.49
C LYS A 145 -14.03 -11.48 -3.39
N ALA A 146 -14.00 -12.05 -2.19
CA ALA A 146 -13.13 -11.57 -1.11
C ALA A 146 -11.78 -12.27 -1.22
N ILE A 147 -10.71 -11.49 -1.29
CA ILE A 147 -9.32 -11.95 -1.39
C ILE A 147 -8.65 -11.64 -0.06
N THR A 148 -8.33 -12.67 0.71
CA THR A 148 -7.55 -12.52 1.95
C THR A 148 -6.07 -12.61 1.62
N TYR A 149 -5.29 -11.71 2.22
CA TYR A 149 -3.84 -11.70 2.06
C TYR A 149 -3.15 -12.20 3.31
N ARG A 150 -1.97 -12.82 3.13
CA ARG A 150 -1.06 -13.18 4.22
C ARG A 150 0.26 -12.49 4.02
N LEU A 151 0.88 -12.07 5.12
CA LEU A 151 2.24 -11.55 5.08
C LEU A 151 3.19 -12.64 4.57
N ASN A 152 3.96 -12.32 3.54
CA ASN A 152 5.07 -13.13 3.05
C ASN A 152 6.28 -12.89 3.95
N GLN A 153 6.66 -13.89 4.73
CA GLN A 153 7.79 -13.85 5.66
C GLN A 153 9.00 -14.56 5.08
#